data_AF-A0A0R3Q5W5-F1
#
_entry.id   AF-A0A0R3Q5W5-F1
#
_cell.length_a   1.000
_cell.length_b   1.000
_cell.length_c   1.000
_cell.angle_alpha   90.00
_cell.angle_beta   90.00
_cell.angle_gamma   90.00
#
_symmetry.space_group_name_H-M   'P 1'
#
loop_
_entity.id
_entity.type
_entity.pdbx_description
1 polymer ?
#
loop_
_entity_poly.entity_id
_entity_poly.type
_entity_poly.pdbx_seq_one_letter_code
_entity_poly.pdbx_strand_id
1 'polypeptide(L)' 'MHCGMIFMDQTLYLLHKGLHSDSDPWKCNLCGHGCGDKYMFTTHVISSDHSC' A
#
# COMPACT_ATOMS: atom_id res chain seq x y z
N MET A 1 -4.98 11.99 -2.79
CA MET A 1 -4.74 12.20 -1.34
C MET A 1 -5.18 11.00 -0.48
N HIS A 2 -5.18 9.76 -1.00
CA HIS A 2 -5.72 8.60 -0.28
C HIS A 2 -4.88 8.19 0.95
N CYS A 3 -3.55 8.25 0.85
CA CYS A 3 -2.59 7.88 1.92
C CYS A 3 -1.64 9.04 2.33
N GLY A 4 -1.82 10.24 1.76
CA GLY A 4 -0.98 11.41 2.06
C GLY A 4 0.48 11.35 1.56
N MET A 5 0.90 10.30 0.85
CA MET A 5 2.23 10.21 0.26
C MET A 5 2.32 10.90 -1.10
N ILE A 6 3.45 11.56 -1.34
CA ILE A 6 3.74 12.29 -2.58
C ILE A 6 4.82 11.53 -3.33
N PHE A 7 4.56 11.23 -4.60
CA PHE A 7 5.49 10.60 -5.52
C PHE A 7 5.79 11.59 -6.64
N MET A 8 7.06 11.67 -7.03
CA MET A 8 7.49 12.53 -8.15
C MET A 8 7.12 11.92 -9.50
N ASP A 9 6.96 10.60 -9.55
CA ASP A 9 6.60 9.85 -10.76
C ASP A 9 5.19 9.26 -10.64
N GLN A 10 4.41 9.42 -11.70
CA GLN A 10 3.02 8.95 -11.75
C GLN A 10 2.93 7.42 -11.78
N THR A 11 3.88 6.73 -12.40
CA THR A 11 3.93 5.27 -12.43
C THR A 11 4.13 4.70 -11.04
N LEU A 12 5.07 5.28 -10.28
CA LEU A 12 5.29 4.92 -8.87
C LEU A 12 4.03 5.17 -8.02
N TYR A 13 3.34 6.30 -8.23
CA TYR A 13 2.08 6.57 -7.54
C TYR A 13 1.00 5.54 -7.84
N LEU A 14 0.83 5.15 -9.12
CA LEU A 14 -0.16 4.16 -9.53
C LEU A 14 0.15 2.77 -8.96
N LEU A 15 1.42 2.35 -9.02
CA LEU A 15 1.86 1.09 -8.41
C LEU A 15 1.58 1.08 -6.91
N HIS A 16 1.97 2.14 -6.21
CA HIS A 16 1.72 2.29 -4.78
C HIS A 16 0.22 2.26 -4.45
N LYS A 17 -0.60 3.00 -5.22
CA LYS A 17 -2.05 3.03 -5.03
C LYS A 17 -2.68 1.65 -5.19
N GLY A 18 -2.18 0.83 -6.12
CA GLY A 18 -2.70 -0.52 -6.37
C GLY A 18 -2.49 -1.51 -5.21
N LEU A 19 -1.59 -1.20 -4.28
CA LEU A 19 -1.35 -2.01 -3.07
C LEU A 19 -2.40 -1.75 -1.99
N HIS A 20 -3.13 -0.64 -2.06
CA HIS A 20 -4.20 -0.29 -1.12
C HIS A 20 -5.52 -0.90 -1.54
N SER A 21 -6.31 -1.30 -0.56
CA SER A 21 -7.72 -1.61 -0.78
C SER A 21 -8.51 -0.33 -1.02
N ASP A 22 -9.54 -0.38 -1.88
CA ASP A 22 -10.40 0.78 -2.17
C ASP A 22 -11.09 1.36 -0.91
N SER A 23 -11.32 0.53 0.11
CA SER A 23 -11.99 0.95 1.34
C SER A 23 -11.06 1.60 2.37
N ASP A 24 -9.77 1.28 2.36
CA ASP A 24 -8.85 1.67 3.42
C ASP A 24 -7.38 1.79 2.92
N PRO A 25 -6.73 2.95 3.12
CA PRO A 25 -5.38 3.24 2.63
C PRO A 25 -4.25 2.52 3.37
N TRP A 26 -4.54 1.72 4.39
CA TRP A 26 -3.58 0.90 5.11
C TRP A 26 -3.94 -0.58 5.07
N LYS A 27 -4.96 -0.95 4.29
CA LYS A 27 -5.33 -2.34 4.06
C LYS A 27 -4.70 -2.84 2.77
N CYS A 28 -3.90 -3.89 2.87
CA CYS A 28 -3.26 -4.53 1.73
C CYS A 28 -4.31 -5.12 0.79
N ASN A 29 -4.25 -4.74 -0.49
CA ASN A 29 -5.13 -5.25 -1.54
C ASN A 29 -4.79 -6.69 -1.93
N LEU A 30 -3.56 -7.14 -1.66
CA LEU A 30 -3.08 -8.48 -2.05
C LEU A 30 -3.55 -9.57 -1.09
N CYS A 31 -3.53 -9.31 0.22
CA CYS A 31 -3.91 -10.31 1.24
C CYS A 31 -5.02 -9.86 2.20
N GLY A 32 -5.48 -8.60 2.10
CA GLY A 32 -6.51 -8.05 2.98
C GLY A 32 -6.05 -7.66 4.38
N HIS A 33 -4.76 -7.78 4.70
CA HIS A 33 -4.21 -7.41 6.00
C HIS A 33 -4.35 -5.91 6.24
N GLY A 34 -4.97 -5.52 7.37
CA GLY A 34 -5.09 -4.13 7.79
C GLY A 34 -3.90 -3.71 8.66
N CYS A 35 -3.20 -2.66 8.25
CA CYS A 35 -2.12 -2.04 9.02
C CYS A 35 -2.64 -0.81 9.77
N GLY A 36 -2.01 -0.48 10.91
CA GLY A 36 -2.39 0.68 11.72
C GLY A 36 -1.83 2.02 11.23
N ASP A 37 -0.77 1.99 10.43
CA ASP A 37 -0.10 3.19 9.92
C ASP A 37 0.72 2.92 8.65
N LYS A 38 1.30 3.99 8.11
CA LYS A 38 2.10 3.97 6.87
C LYS A 38 3.39 3.16 6.97
N TYR A 39 4.04 3.12 8.12
CA TYR A 39 5.31 2.43 8.30
C TYR A 39 5.05 0.93 8.34
N MET A 40 4.05 0.51 9.12
CA MET A 40 3.59 -0.88 9.18
C MET A 40 3.14 -1.37 7.81
N PHE A 41 2.37 -0.56 7.07
CA PHE A 41 1.95 -0.89 5.72
C PHE A 41 3.15 -1.03 4.76
N THR A 42 4.08 -0.08 4.78
CA THR A 42 5.26 -0.10 3.90
C THR A 42 6.15 -1.30 4.20
N THR A 43 6.40 -1.60 5.47
CA THR A 43 7.15 -2.81 5.85
C THR A 43 6.41 -4.05 5.41
N HIS A 44 5.10 -4.13 5.63
CA HIS A 44 4.27 -5.25 5.19
C HIS A 44 4.42 -5.51 3.69
N VAL A 45 4.21 -4.52 2.82
CA VAL A 45 4.28 -4.75 1.36
C VAL A 45 5.68 -5.06 0.84
N ILE A 46 6.74 -4.68 1.56
CA ILE A 46 8.14 -4.97 1.17
C ILE A 46 8.59 -6.34 1.67
N SER A 47 8.21 -6.73 2.90
CA SER A 47 8.70 -7.96 3.53
C SER A 47 7.72 -9.13 3.47
N SER A 48 6.43 -8.87 3.25
CA SER A 48 5.45 -9.94 3.14
C SER A 48 5.60 -10.61 1.80
N ASP A 49 5.77 -11.92 1.86
CA ASP A 49 5.72 -12.78 0.68
C ASP A 49 4.27 -12.82 0.18
N HIS A 50 3.97 -11.95 -0.78
CA HIS A 50 2.74 -11.98 -1.56
C HIS A 50 2.92 -12.83 -2.81
N SER A 51 3.59 -13.97 -2.67
CA SER A 51 3.86 -14.89 -3.77
C SER A 51 2.55 -15.27 -4.46
N CYS A 52 2.48 -14.91 -5.75
CA CYS A 52 1.57 -15.53 -6.71
C CYS A 52 2.15 -16.84 -7.19
#